data_AF-A0A2Z5BLU0-F1
#
_entry.id   AF-A0A2Z5BLU0-F1
#
_cell.length_a   1.000
_cell.length_b   1.000
_cell.length_c   1.000
_cell.angle_alpha   90.00
_cell.angle_beta   90.00
_cell.angle_gamma   90.00
#
_symmetry.space_group_name_H-M   'P 1'
#
loop_
_entity.id
_entity.type
_entity.pdbx_description
1 polymer ?
#
loop_
_entity_poly.entity_id
_entity_poly.type
_entity_poly.pdbx_seq_one_letter_code
_entity_poly.pdbx_strand_id
1 'polypeptide(L)'
;MAKQAPAEVVVPEEPVADAPVTAEGHVSRVEVLKEMLQESRELVKALKRTDPQRAYLQMREQREILRELAELQGNGQVKGVTLADQLADARARRLAASQAS
;
A
#
# COMPACT_ATOMS: atom_id res chain seq x y z
N MET A 1 51.90 2.54 -21.44
CA MET A 1 50.81 3.08 -20.61
C MET A 1 49.52 2.37 -21.00
N ALA A 2 49.09 1.37 -20.22
CA ALA A 2 47.88 0.59 -20.50
C ALA A 2 46.66 1.31 -19.88
N LYS A 3 45.65 1.59 -20.71
CA LYS A 3 44.38 2.19 -20.30
C LYS A 3 43.53 1.12 -19.62
N GLN A 4 43.18 1.36 -18.36
CA GLN A 4 42.31 0.51 -17.55
C GLN A 4 40.86 0.74 -17.96
N ALA A 5 40.17 -0.30 -18.44
CA ALA A 5 38.74 -0.26 -18.75
C ALA A 5 37.93 -0.22 -17.44
N PRO A 6 36.81 0.52 -17.38
CA PRO A 6 35.99 0.59 -16.17
C PRO A 6 35.34 -0.77 -15.89
N ALA A 7 35.50 -1.24 -14.65
CA ALA A 7 34.84 -2.44 -14.16
C ALA A 7 33.32 -2.23 -14.19
N GLU A 8 32.64 -3.03 -14.99
CA GLU A 8 31.19 -3.11 -15.05
C GLU A 8 30.70 -3.69 -13.72
N VAL A 9 30.12 -2.83 -12.86
CA VAL A 9 29.49 -3.25 -11.61
C VAL A 9 28.20 -3.96 -11.99
N VAL A 10 28.27 -5.28 -12.11
CA VAL A 10 27.08 -6.14 -12.17
C VAL A 10 26.45 -6.09 -10.78
N VAL A 11 25.46 -5.21 -10.61
CA VAL A 11 24.58 -5.25 -9.45
C VAL A 11 23.74 -6.52 -9.62
N PRO A 12 23.81 -7.50 -8.71
CA PRO A 12 22.90 -8.64 -8.75
C PRO A 12 21.49 -8.11 -8.62
N GLU A 13 20.66 -8.33 -9.63
CA GLU A 13 19.25 -8.03 -9.59
C GLU A 13 18.63 -8.99 -8.57
N GLU A 14 18.42 -8.51 -7.34
CA GLU A 14 17.69 -9.28 -6.33
C GLU A 14 16.30 -9.60 -6.88
N PRO A 15 15.82 -10.85 -6.75
CA PRO A 15 14.50 -11.20 -7.20
C PRO A 15 13.49 -10.38 -6.39
N VAL A 16 12.83 -9.45 -7.06
CA VAL A 16 11.67 -8.73 -6.52
C VAL A 16 10.64 -9.82 -6.19
N ALA A 17 10.34 -10.00 -4.91
CA ALA A 17 9.32 -10.94 -4.50
C ALA A 17 8.00 -10.55 -5.15
N ASP A 18 7.33 -11.52 -5.80
CA ASP A 18 6.04 -11.29 -6.44
C ASP A 18 5.05 -10.73 -5.43
N ALA A 19 4.43 -9.60 -5.76
CA ALA A 19 3.51 -8.91 -4.86
C ALA A 19 2.36 -9.85 -4.42
N PRO A 20 1.94 -9.82 -3.15
CA PRO A 20 0.93 -10.73 -2.62
C PRO A 20 -0.39 -10.58 -3.38
N VAL A 21 -0.87 -11.71 -3.91
CA VAL A 21 -2.09 -11.82 -4.72
C VAL A 21 -3.21 -12.45 -3.89
N THR A 22 -4.41 -11.86 -3.94
CA THR A 22 -5.62 -12.41 -3.32
C THR A 22 -6.02 -13.73 -3.96
N ALA A 23 -6.98 -14.45 -3.36
CA ALA A 23 -7.52 -15.70 -3.90
C ALA A 23 -8.10 -15.54 -5.33
N GLU A 24 -8.50 -14.32 -5.72
CA GLU A 24 -8.96 -13.97 -7.06
C GLU A 24 -7.83 -13.53 -8.01
N GLY A 25 -6.57 -13.53 -7.57
CA GLY A 25 -5.41 -13.13 -8.37
C GLY A 25 -5.21 -11.62 -8.47
N HIS A 26 -5.77 -10.82 -7.55
CA HIS A 26 -5.56 -9.37 -7.50
C HIS A 26 -4.48 -9.00 -6.48
N VAL A 27 -3.59 -8.07 -6.81
CA VAL A 27 -2.61 -7.59 -5.82
C VAL A 27 -3.35 -6.87 -4.69
N SER A 28 -3.21 -7.39 -3.47
CA SER A 28 -3.87 -6.80 -2.31
C SER A 28 -3.10 -5.56 -1.86
N ARG A 29 -3.66 -4.37 -2.14
CA ARG A 29 -3.07 -3.09 -1.70
C ARG A 29 -2.79 -3.06 -0.20
N VAL A 30 -3.65 -3.67 0.62
CA VAL A 30 -3.45 -3.74 2.08
C VAL A 30 -2.27 -4.63 2.45
N GLU A 31 -2.05 -5.74 1.76
CA GLU A 31 -0.92 -6.63 2.05
C GLU A 31 0.40 -6.02 1.59
N VAL A 32 0.42 -5.39 0.41
CA VAL A 32 1.57 -4.62 -0.06
C VAL A 32 1.96 -3.52 0.92
N LEU A 33 0.99 -2.73 1.41
CA LEU A 33 1.28 -1.69 2.40
C LEU A 33 1.82 -2.25 3.73
N LYS A 34 1.37 -3.45 4.13
CA LYS A 34 1.91 -4.12 5.33
C LYS A 34 3.36 -4.59 5.13
N GLU A 35 3.68 -5.14 3.97
CA GLU A 35 5.03 -5.54 3.60
C GLU A 35 5.98 -4.33 3.57
N MET A 36 5.59 -3.26 2.86
CA MET A 36 6.36 -2.01 2.81
C MET A 36 6.59 -1.41 4.21
N LEU A 37 5.57 -1.47 5.09
CA LEU A 37 5.71 -1.01 6.48
C LEU A 37 6.74 -1.85 7.25
N GLN A 38 6.75 -3.17 7.03
CA GLN A 38 7.70 -4.07 7.68
C GLN A 38 9.12 -3.82 7.20
N GLU A 39 9.34 -3.71 5.89
CA GLU A 39 10.65 -3.40 5.30
C GLU A 39 11.19 -2.07 5.83
N SER A 40 10.35 -1.03 5.83
CA SER A 40 10.75 0.28 6.35
C SER A 40 11.13 0.21 7.83
N ARG A 41 10.46 -0.62 8.65
CA ARG A 41 10.81 -0.81 10.06
C ARG A 41 12.18 -1.46 10.22
N GLU A 42 12.51 -2.46 9.41
CA GLU A 42 13.83 -3.08 9.42
C GLU A 42 14.91 -2.11 8.97
N LEU A 43 14.66 -1.32 7.92
CA LEU A 43 15.58 -0.27 7.48
C LEU A 43 15.83 0.78 8.57
N VAL A 44 14.80 1.22 9.30
CA VAL A 44 14.97 2.16 10.42
C VAL A 44 15.83 1.55 11.52
N LYS A 45 15.66 0.27 11.87
CA LYS A 45 16.51 -0.40 12.87
C LYS A 45 17.97 -0.41 12.44
N ALA A 46 18.24 -0.72 11.18
CA ALA A 46 19.59 -0.75 10.62
C ALA A 46 20.23 0.65 10.55
N LEU A 47 19.47 1.66 10.11
CA LEU A 47 19.97 2.99 9.80
C LEU A 47 20.04 3.93 11.01
N LYS A 48 19.25 3.70 12.07
CA LYS A 48 19.13 4.63 13.21
C LYS A 48 20.45 5.09 13.84
N ARG A 49 21.49 4.26 13.77
CA ARG A 49 22.82 4.56 14.35
C ARG A 49 23.86 4.97 13.32
N THR A 50 23.72 4.53 12.07
CA THR A 50 24.72 4.71 11.01
C THR A 50 24.37 5.87 10.08
N ASP A 51 23.08 6.09 9.82
CA ASP A 51 22.56 7.16 8.97
C ASP A 51 21.19 7.65 9.50
N PRO A 52 21.19 8.57 10.49
CA PRO A 52 19.98 9.08 11.11
C PRO A 52 19.08 9.88 10.15
N GLN A 53 19.66 10.51 9.12
CA GLN A 53 18.89 11.29 8.14
C GLN A 53 18.04 10.36 7.28
N ARG A 54 18.64 9.29 6.77
CA ARG A 54 17.90 8.27 6.02
C ARG A 54 16.90 7.52 6.89
N ALA A 55 17.24 7.23 8.15
CA ALA A 55 16.30 6.67 9.11
C ALA A 55 15.07 7.58 9.33
N TYR A 56 15.27 8.90 9.41
CA TYR A 56 14.17 9.86 9.54
C TYR A 56 13.24 9.85 8.32
N LEU A 57 13.80 9.77 7.10
CA LEU A 57 13.00 9.64 5.89
C LEU A 57 12.15 8.36 5.91
N GLN A 58 12.72 7.24 6.33
CA GLN A 58 11.98 5.99 6.49
C GLN A 58 10.89 6.09 7.56
N MET A 59 11.13 6.79 8.68
CA MET A 59 10.08 7.04 9.68
C MET A 59 8.96 7.93 9.15
N ARG A 60 9.24 8.85 8.22
CA ARG A 60 8.20 9.62 7.53
C ARG A 60 7.36 8.72 6.62
N GLU A 61 8.01 7.86 5.84
CA GLU A 61 7.35 6.87 4.99
C GLU A 61 6.40 5.97 5.79
N GLN A 62 6.85 5.46 6.95
CA GLN A 62 6.01 4.65 7.85
C GLN A 62 4.74 5.39 8.28
N ARG A 63 4.80 6.72 8.50
CA ARG A 63 3.61 7.50 8.87
C ARG A 63 2.61 7.61 7.74
N GLU A 64 3.08 7.80 6.51
CA GLU A 64 2.20 7.85 5.34
C GLU A 64 1.55 6.47 5.08
N ILE A 65 2.33 5.38 5.15
CA ILE A 65 1.79 4.02 5.00
C ILE A 65 0.73 3.72 6.08
N LEU A 66 0.98 4.09 7.34
CA LEU A 66 0.02 3.91 8.43
C LEU A 66 -1.25 4.73 8.22
N ARG A 67 -1.12 5.96 7.70
CA ARG A 67 -2.26 6.81 7.35
C ARG A 67 -3.08 6.16 6.25
N GLU A 68 -2.45 5.68 5.19
CA GLU A 68 -3.14 5.03 4.07
C GLU A 68 -3.85 3.74 4.52
N LEU A 69 -3.19 2.92 5.35
CA LEU A 69 -3.83 1.75 5.96
C LEU A 69 -5.06 2.13 6.79
N ALA A 70 -4.97 3.22 7.57
CA ALA A 70 -6.10 3.72 8.35
C ALA A 70 -7.22 4.27 7.46
N GLU A 71 -6.92 4.92 6.35
CA GLU A 71 -7.91 5.38 5.37
C GLU A 71 -8.61 4.20 4.68
N LEU A 72 -7.86 3.16 4.29
CA LEU A 72 -8.44 1.94 3.69
C LEU A 72 -9.33 1.17 4.68
N GLN A 73 -8.93 1.11 5.96
CA GLN A 73 -9.73 0.50 7.02
C GLN A 73 -10.93 1.39 7.41
N GLY A 74 -10.74 2.71 7.41
CA GLY A 74 -11.74 3.72 7.75
C GLY A 74 -12.81 3.91 6.69
N ASN A 75 -12.48 3.72 5.40
CA ASN A 75 -13.45 3.66 4.31
C ASN A 75 -14.35 2.42 4.40
N GLY A 76 -13.91 1.37 5.12
CA GLY A 76 -14.78 0.25 5.55
C GLY A 76 -15.59 0.55 6.82
N GLN A 77 -15.27 1.61 7.56
CA GLN A 77 -15.91 2.04 8.81
C GLN A 77 -16.57 3.43 8.70
N VAL A 78 -17.09 3.81 7.52
CA VAL A 78 -18.10 4.87 7.49
C VAL A 78 -19.31 4.34 8.24
N LYS A 79 -19.41 4.68 9.54
CA LYS A 79 -20.54 4.36 10.41
C LYS A 79 -21.83 4.79 9.69
N GLY A 80 -22.61 3.80 9.24
CA GLY A 80 -24.03 3.96 9.01
C GLY A 80 -24.58 3.57 7.65
N VAL A 81 -23.75 3.24 6.64
CA VAL A 81 -24.29 2.81 5.34
C VAL A 81 -23.45 1.68 4.78
N THR A 82 -23.94 0.45 4.93
CA THR A 82 -23.37 -0.75 4.31
C THR A 82 -23.61 -0.74 2.80
N LEU A 83 -22.86 -1.54 2.04
CA LEU A 83 -23.15 -1.78 0.60
C LEU A 83 -24.59 -2.28 0.39
N ALA A 84 -25.12 -3.05 1.35
CA ALA A 84 -26.51 -3.49 1.32
C ALA A 84 -27.49 -2.31 1.44
N ASP A 85 -27.18 -1.33 2.31
CA ASP A 85 -27.98 -0.10 2.46
C ASP A 85 -27.94 0.76 1.19
N GLN A 86 -26.76 0.88 0.56
CA GLN A 86 -26.63 1.60 -0.72
C GLN A 86 -27.43 0.92 -1.84
N LEU A 87 -27.40 -0.42 -1.88
CA LEU A 87 -28.15 -1.20 -2.87
C LEU A 87 -29.66 -1.12 -2.64
N ALA A 88 -30.10 -1.16 -1.37
CA ALA A 88 -31.50 -0.98 -1.00
C ALA A 88 -32.01 0.41 -1.40
N ASP A 89 -31.23 1.47 -1.11
CA ASP A 89 -31.60 2.84 -1.45
C ASP A 89 -31.64 3.05 -2.97
N ALA A 90 -30.70 2.48 -3.73
CA ALA A 90 -30.71 2.51 -5.19
C ALA A 90 -31.94 1.80 -5.78
N ARG A 91 -32.35 0.66 -5.21
CA ARG A 91 -33.57 -0.06 -5.62
C ARG A 91 -34.83 0.74 -5.28
N ALA A 92 -34.89 1.34 -4.10
CA ALA A 92 -36.02 2.16 -3.67
C ALA A 92 -36.22 3.38 -4.59
N ARG A 93 -35.13 4.09 -4.95
CA ARG A 93 -35.18 5.21 -5.90
C ARG A 93 -35.66 4.78 -7.28
N ARG A 94 -35.23 3.61 -7.77
CA ARG A 94 -35.69 3.06 -9.05
C ARG A 94 -37.18 2.72 -9.04
N LEU A 95 -37.67 2.15 -7.94
CA LEU A 95 -39.08 1.84 -7.76
C LEU A 95 -39.93 3.11 -7.70
N ALA A 96 -39.49 4.12 -6.94
CA ALA A 96 -40.17 5.41 -6.85
C ALA A 96 -40.23 6.14 -8.20
N ALA A 97 -39.14 6.10 -8.98
CA ALA A 97 -39.12 6.65 -10.34
C ALA A 97 -40.09 5.90 -11.28
N SER A 98 -40.27 4.59 -11.11
CA SER A 98 -41.20 3.80 -11.93
C SER A 98 -42.67 3.97 -11.56
N GLN A 99 -42.98 4.46 -10.36
CA GLN A 99 -44.36 4.75 -9.92
C GLN A 99 -44.77 6.21 -10.13
N ALA A 100 -43.81 7.08 -10.48
CA ALA A 100 -44.02 8.50 -10.78
C ALA A 100 -44.20 8.79 -12.29
N SER A 101 -44.29 7.73 -13.12
CA SER A 101 -44.72 7.75 -14.53
C SER A 101 -46.05 7.03 -14.66
#